data_AF-A0A543I441-F1
#
_entry.id   AF-A0A543I441-F1
#
_cell.length_a   1.000
_cell.length_b   1.000
_cell.length_c   1.000
_cell.angle_alpha   90.00
_cell.angle_beta   90.00
_cell.angle_gamma   90.00
#
_symmetry.space_group_name_H-M   'P 1'
#
loop_
_entity.id
_entity.type
_entity.pdbx_description
1 polymer ?
#
loop_
_entity_poly.entity_id
_entity_poly.type
_entity_poly.pdbx_seq_one_letter_code
_entity_poly.pdbx_strand_id
1 'polypeptide(L)'
;MTRAQVYWLAAAAVGVLTIAAILWSVASGPRGEPTTRASTAPADTTPTEEATPAPAAAAGDCPAATVTVGTARELTRALSAAEPGSVIRLRPGVYSGTFEASDAGTAANPVWLCGSADSVLDGGDITDGYVLHLDGADYWNLSGFTVRNGQKGVMLDATAHASLTGLTVTDIGNEGIHLRNNSVSNTVSGNTVSHTGKVKPKFGEGIYVGTAESNWCRITNCNPDRSDNNTVANNTISDTTAESVDIKEGTTGGSLSGNSFDGTAITAADSWVDVKGNDWTVTDNTGVNSPEDGFQTHEILDGWGNGNSFSTNTAHVNGPGFAIKTTPVLANVVHCNNVESGAARGLSNVGCVG
;
A
#
# COMPACT_ATOMS: atom_id res chain seq x y z
N MET A 1 -25.08 -36.08 30.18
CA MET A 1 -25.50 -37.49 30.00
C MET A 1 -26.90 -37.43 29.41
N THR A 2 -27.26 -37.89 28.20
CA THR A 2 -26.76 -38.94 27.30
C THR A 2 -27.06 -38.56 25.83
N ARG A 3 -26.09 -38.92 24.97
CA ARG A 3 -26.08 -39.14 23.51
C ARG A 3 -27.40 -39.13 22.71
N ALA A 4 -27.37 -38.53 21.51
CA ALA A 4 -27.25 -39.30 20.25
C ALA A 4 -27.01 -38.36 19.04
N GLN A 5 -25.94 -38.65 18.28
CA GLN A 5 -25.69 -38.14 16.93
C GLN A 5 -26.55 -38.93 15.94
N VAL A 6 -27.07 -38.25 14.91
CA VAL A 6 -27.57 -38.89 13.69
C VAL A 6 -27.01 -38.11 12.49
N TYR A 7 -26.19 -38.80 11.70
CA TYR A 7 -25.72 -38.36 10.39
C TYR A 7 -26.84 -38.50 9.36
N TRP A 8 -26.95 -37.53 8.45
CA TRP A 8 -27.60 -37.72 7.15
C TRP A 8 -26.66 -37.31 6.03
N LEU A 9 -26.41 -38.26 5.14
CA LEU A 9 -25.83 -38.13 3.80
C LEU A 9 -26.98 -38.01 2.80
N ALA A 10 -26.87 -37.09 1.82
CA ALA A 10 -27.46 -37.08 0.47
C ALA A 10 -27.59 -35.61 0.00
N ALA A 11 -27.39 -35.20 -1.24
CA ALA A 11 -26.97 -35.86 -2.47
C ALA A 11 -26.51 -34.75 -3.44
N ALA A 12 -25.57 -35.09 -4.32
CA ALA A 12 -25.20 -34.27 -5.47
C ALA A 12 -26.34 -34.27 -6.50
N ALA A 13 -26.67 -33.11 -7.05
CA ALA A 13 -27.52 -32.98 -8.24
C ALA A 13 -26.77 -32.15 -9.28
N VAL A 14 -26.43 -32.81 -10.38
CA VAL A 14 -25.86 -32.27 -11.61
C VAL A 14 -26.97 -31.54 -12.38
N GLY A 15 -26.80 -30.24 -12.60
CA GLY A 15 -27.64 -29.43 -13.48
C GLY A 15 -26.94 -29.20 -14.81
N VAL A 16 -27.37 -29.91 -15.84
CA VAL A 16 -27.00 -29.69 -17.25
C VAL A 16 -27.67 -28.40 -17.73
N LEU A 17 -26.90 -27.42 -18.20
CA LEU A 17 -27.40 -26.22 -18.86
C LEU A 17 -26.97 -26.25 -20.33
N THR A 18 -27.98 -26.38 -21.19
CA THR A 18 -27.91 -26.37 -22.65
C THR A 18 -27.59 -24.96 -23.16
N ILE A 19 -26.49 -24.81 -23.91
CA ILE A 19 -26.16 -23.59 -24.65
C ILE A 19 -26.89 -23.63 -26.00
N ALA A 20 -27.82 -22.70 -26.21
CA ALA A 20 -28.39 -22.42 -27.53
C ALA A 20 -27.53 -21.36 -28.23
N ALA A 21 -26.97 -21.74 -29.39
CA ALA A 21 -26.21 -20.86 -30.26
C ALA A 21 -27.15 -19.91 -31.02
N ILE A 22 -26.89 -18.61 -30.96
CA ILE A 22 -27.49 -17.62 -31.85
C ILE A 22 -26.38 -17.09 -32.77
N LEU A 23 -26.48 -17.50 -34.03
CA LEU A 23 -25.69 -17.01 -35.16
C LEU A 23 -26.17 -15.61 -35.54
N TRP A 24 -25.26 -14.64 -35.60
CA TRP A 24 -25.48 -13.39 -36.34
C TRP A 24 -24.59 -13.35 -37.58
N SER A 25 -25.25 -13.18 -38.71
CA SER A 25 -24.72 -13.15 -40.06
C SER A 25 -24.00 -11.82 -40.33
N VAL A 26 -22.72 -11.86 -40.68
CA VAL A 26 -21.99 -10.68 -41.18
C VAL A 26 -22.00 -10.73 -42.72
N ALA A 27 -22.61 -9.72 -43.33
CA ALA A 27 -22.64 -9.53 -44.77
C ALA A 27 -21.31 -8.96 -45.28
N SER A 28 -20.82 -9.55 -46.37
CA SER A 28 -19.57 -9.24 -47.06
C SER A 28 -19.68 -7.99 -47.95
N GLY A 29 -18.71 -7.08 -47.84
CA GLY A 29 -18.48 -5.97 -48.78
C GLY A 29 -17.00 -5.91 -49.21
N PRO A 30 -16.67 -5.34 -50.39
CA PRO A 30 -15.53 -5.79 -51.20
C PRO A 30 -14.17 -5.22 -50.80
N ARG A 31 -13.13 -6.01 -51.13
CA ARG A 31 -11.69 -5.72 -51.02
C ARG A 31 -11.30 -4.54 -51.92
N GLY A 32 -10.60 -3.56 -51.34
CA GLY A 32 -9.76 -2.61 -52.05
C GLY A 32 -8.27 -2.94 -51.83
N GLU A 33 -7.50 -2.97 -52.91
CA GLU A 33 -6.06 -3.24 -52.95
C GLU A 33 -5.21 -2.12 -52.32
N PRO A 34 -3.97 -2.41 -51.89
CA PRO A 34 -3.10 -1.47 -51.19
C PRO A 34 -2.34 -0.57 -52.19
N THR A 35 -2.54 0.73 -52.10
CA THR A 35 -1.67 1.73 -52.75
C THR A 35 -0.47 2.03 -51.86
N THR A 36 0.71 1.64 -52.35
CA THR A 36 2.02 2.05 -51.84
C THR A 36 2.15 3.57 -51.88
N ARG A 37 2.34 4.22 -50.72
CA ARG A 37 2.91 5.56 -50.65
C ARG A 37 4.14 5.58 -49.77
N ALA A 38 5.19 6.15 -50.34
CA ALA A 38 6.55 6.18 -49.87
C ALA A 38 6.73 6.84 -48.50
N SER A 39 7.70 6.27 -47.79
CA SER A 39 8.40 6.74 -46.60
C SER A 39 8.75 8.22 -46.64
N THR A 40 8.28 8.96 -45.65
CA THR A 40 8.94 10.18 -45.13
C THR A 40 9.23 9.96 -43.65
N ALA A 41 10.50 10.16 -43.29
CA ALA A 41 11.09 9.93 -41.98
C ALA A 41 10.34 10.64 -40.83
N PRO A 42 10.33 10.07 -39.61
CA PRO A 42 9.84 10.80 -38.45
C PRO A 42 10.86 11.87 -38.05
N ALA A 43 10.36 13.08 -37.83
CA ALA A 43 11.08 14.18 -37.20
C ALA A 43 11.42 13.80 -35.75
N ASP A 44 12.59 14.27 -35.30
CA ASP A 44 13.12 14.14 -33.94
C ASP A 44 12.03 14.26 -32.86
N THR A 45 11.80 13.16 -32.15
CA THR A 45 11.14 13.19 -30.84
C THR A 45 12.17 13.58 -29.81
N THR A 46 12.16 14.86 -29.43
CA THR A 46 12.83 15.35 -28.22
C THR A 46 12.37 14.49 -27.03
N PRO A 47 13.28 13.99 -26.17
CA PRO A 47 12.89 13.25 -24.97
C PRO A 47 11.96 14.11 -24.11
N THR A 48 10.79 13.58 -23.78
CA THR A 48 9.97 14.11 -22.69
C THR A 48 10.79 13.98 -21.42
N GLU A 49 11.23 15.11 -20.89
CA GLU A 49 11.87 15.23 -19.58
C GLU A 49 10.92 14.63 -18.55
N GLU A 50 11.28 13.44 -18.05
CA GLU A 50 10.64 12.78 -16.93
C GLU A 50 10.65 13.77 -15.77
N ALA A 51 9.47 14.24 -15.37
CA ALA A 51 9.33 15.17 -14.26
C ALA A 51 9.94 14.49 -13.02
N THR A 52 11.09 15.01 -12.58
CA THR A 52 11.71 14.59 -11.33
C THR A 52 10.64 14.70 -10.23
N PRO A 53 10.40 13.65 -9.43
CA PRO A 53 9.43 13.74 -8.36
C PRO A 53 9.81 14.91 -7.46
N ALA A 54 8.84 15.79 -7.18
CA ALA A 54 9.03 16.88 -6.26
C ALA A 54 9.59 16.32 -4.95
N PRO A 55 10.60 16.95 -4.32
CA PRO A 55 11.13 16.49 -3.05
C PRO A 55 9.97 16.33 -2.06
N ALA A 56 9.84 15.14 -1.47
CA ALA A 56 8.92 14.93 -0.35
C ALA A 56 9.23 16.00 0.71
N ALA A 57 8.22 16.82 1.04
CA ALA A 57 8.36 17.82 2.09
C ALA A 57 8.85 17.11 3.35
N ALA A 58 9.97 17.55 3.91
CA ALA A 58 10.55 16.95 5.10
C ALA A 58 9.55 17.06 6.27
N ALA A 59 9.58 16.08 7.18
CA ALA A 59 8.87 16.18 8.46
C ALA A 59 9.29 17.46 9.19
N GLY A 60 8.42 18.48 9.22
CA GLY A 60 8.71 19.72 9.95
C GLY A 60 8.16 21.02 9.34
N ASP A 61 7.90 21.08 8.03
CA ASP A 61 7.51 22.33 7.34
C ASP A 61 6.01 22.60 7.37
N CYS A 62 5.38 22.39 8.53
CA CYS A 62 3.98 22.73 8.69
C CYS A 62 3.77 24.24 8.58
N PRO A 63 2.92 24.73 7.65
CA PRO A 63 2.70 26.17 7.47
C PRO A 63 2.07 26.84 8.70
N ALA A 64 1.93 28.18 8.61
CA ALA A 64 1.19 28.94 9.59
C ALA A 64 -0.25 28.42 9.71
N ALA A 65 -0.69 28.15 10.94
CA ALA A 65 -1.99 27.56 11.20
C ALA A 65 -3.13 28.53 10.86
N THR A 66 -4.13 28.05 10.12
CA THR A 66 -5.42 28.75 9.97
C THR A 66 -6.33 28.49 11.17
N VAL A 67 -6.19 27.31 11.79
CA VAL A 67 -6.89 26.93 13.01
C VAL A 67 -5.97 26.09 13.91
N THR A 68 -6.06 26.33 15.22
CA THR A 68 -5.40 25.51 16.23
C THR A 68 -6.45 24.84 17.10
N VAL A 69 -6.37 23.52 17.24
CA VAL A 69 -7.32 22.70 18.01
C VAL A 69 -6.62 22.09 19.23
N GLY A 70 -7.37 21.86 20.30
CA GLY A 70 -6.86 21.22 21.53
C GLY A 70 -7.75 20.11 22.08
N THR A 71 -8.82 19.76 21.37
CA THR A 71 -9.78 18.72 21.77
C THR A 71 -10.26 17.91 20.58
N ALA A 72 -10.70 16.67 20.80
CA ALA A 72 -11.29 15.82 19.76
C ALA A 72 -12.44 16.51 19.03
N ARG A 73 -13.35 17.16 19.77
CA ARG A 73 -14.49 17.89 19.18
C ARG A 73 -14.07 19.07 18.30
N GLU A 74 -13.00 19.77 18.65
CA GLU A 74 -12.46 20.84 17.81
C GLU A 74 -11.80 20.28 16.56
N LEU A 75 -11.06 19.18 16.68
CA LEU A 75 -10.47 18.49 15.53
C LEU A 75 -11.54 18.02 14.56
N THR A 76 -12.57 17.30 15.01
CA THR A 76 -13.69 16.86 14.16
C THR A 76 -14.31 18.02 13.38
N ARG A 77 -14.56 19.16 14.04
CA ARG A 77 -15.11 20.35 13.36
C ARG A 77 -14.15 20.97 12.36
N ALA A 78 -12.86 20.98 12.67
CA ALA A 78 -11.84 21.54 11.78
C ALA A 78 -11.66 20.68 10.53
N LEU A 79 -11.68 19.35 10.67
CA LEU A 79 -11.63 18.43 9.54
C LEU A 79 -12.87 18.56 8.64
N SER A 80 -14.07 18.63 9.22
CA SER A 80 -15.32 18.79 8.46
C SER A 80 -15.52 20.16 7.81
N ALA A 81 -14.66 21.13 8.14
CA ALA A 81 -14.72 22.49 7.61
C ALA A 81 -13.46 22.85 6.82
N ALA A 82 -12.64 21.84 6.49
CA ALA A 82 -11.40 22.04 5.77
C ALA A 82 -11.69 22.43 4.32
N GLU A 83 -11.07 23.52 3.89
CA GLU A 83 -11.06 23.99 2.50
C GLU A 83 -9.61 24.03 1.98
N PRO A 84 -9.36 24.03 0.65
CA PRO A 84 -8.02 24.15 0.09
C PRO A 84 -7.19 25.27 0.76
N GLY A 85 -6.00 24.92 1.27
CA GLY A 85 -5.12 25.83 2.00
C GLY A 85 -5.35 25.88 3.52
N SER A 86 -6.31 25.11 4.05
CA SER A 86 -6.50 24.97 5.50
C SER A 86 -5.28 24.34 6.16
N VAL A 87 -4.91 24.87 7.32
CA VAL A 87 -3.80 24.37 8.14
C VAL A 87 -4.29 24.18 9.56
N ILE A 88 -4.59 22.93 9.90
CA ILE A 88 -5.09 22.50 11.21
C ILE A 88 -3.88 22.11 12.07
N ARG A 89 -3.62 22.89 13.12
CA ARG A 89 -2.57 22.59 14.10
C ARG A 89 -3.16 21.92 15.34
N LEU A 90 -2.73 20.70 15.62
CA LEU A 90 -2.98 19.98 16.86
C LEU A 90 -2.08 20.54 17.96
N ARG A 91 -2.66 20.95 19.09
CA ARG A 91 -1.91 21.09 20.35
C ARG A 91 -1.55 19.71 20.89
N PRO A 92 -0.42 19.58 21.62
CA PRO A 92 -0.11 18.37 22.39
C PRO A 92 -1.29 17.96 23.28
N GLY A 93 -1.60 16.67 23.30
CA GLY A 93 -2.75 16.13 24.01
C GLY A 93 -3.34 14.90 23.31
N VAL A 94 -4.25 14.23 24.01
CA VAL A 94 -4.97 13.06 23.49
C VAL A 94 -6.33 13.48 22.93
N TYR A 95 -6.58 13.10 21.68
CA TYR A 95 -7.82 13.30 20.94
C TYR A 95 -8.49 11.94 20.82
N SER A 96 -9.38 11.62 21.77
CA SER A 96 -10.11 10.36 21.78
C SER A 96 -11.23 10.36 20.73
N GLY A 97 -11.25 9.34 19.88
CA GLY A 97 -12.26 9.12 18.85
C GLY A 97 -11.67 8.73 17.51
N THR A 98 -12.55 8.57 16.53
CA THR A 98 -12.21 8.38 15.12
C THR A 98 -12.38 9.70 14.37
N PHE A 99 -11.51 9.95 13.40
CA PHE A 99 -11.45 11.21 12.67
C PHE A 99 -11.51 10.96 11.17
N GLU A 100 -12.26 11.79 10.47
CA GLU A 100 -12.45 11.68 9.03
C GLU A 100 -12.26 13.05 8.38
N ALA A 101 -11.60 13.05 7.23
CA ALA A 101 -11.53 14.17 6.31
C ALA A 101 -11.95 13.69 4.92
N SER A 102 -12.85 14.42 4.29
CA SER A 102 -13.44 14.07 2.98
C SER A 102 -13.31 15.18 1.93
N ASP A 103 -12.92 16.38 2.35
CA ASP A 103 -12.79 17.52 1.44
C ASP A 103 -11.38 17.56 0.82
N ALA A 104 -11.31 17.68 -0.50
CA ALA A 104 -10.05 17.75 -1.22
C ALA A 104 -9.37 19.12 -1.07
N GLY A 105 -8.04 19.09 -0.91
CA GLY A 105 -7.18 20.22 -1.20
C GLY A 105 -6.91 20.37 -2.69
N THR A 106 -5.88 21.14 -3.03
CA THR A 106 -5.37 21.24 -4.41
C THR A 106 -3.85 21.24 -4.40
N ALA A 107 -3.21 20.95 -5.53
CA ALA A 107 -1.76 21.05 -5.65
C ALA A 107 -1.20 22.42 -5.23
N ALA A 108 -1.92 23.51 -5.53
CA ALA A 108 -1.51 24.87 -5.18
C ALA A 108 -1.83 25.23 -3.72
N ASN A 109 -2.91 24.68 -3.16
CA ASN A 109 -3.38 24.94 -1.81
C ASN A 109 -3.75 23.61 -1.14
N PRO A 110 -2.76 22.82 -0.72
CA PRO A 110 -3.02 21.57 -0.02
C PRO A 110 -3.61 21.84 1.37
N VAL A 111 -4.28 20.84 1.94
CA VAL A 111 -4.76 20.89 3.33
C VAL A 111 -3.71 20.25 4.24
N TRP A 112 -3.51 20.79 5.44
CA TRP A 112 -2.53 20.29 6.40
C TRP A 112 -3.19 19.91 7.72
N LEU A 113 -2.84 18.72 8.23
CA LEU A 113 -3.05 18.33 9.63
C LEU A 113 -1.68 18.13 10.28
N CYS A 114 -1.37 19.00 11.23
CA CYS A 114 -0.03 19.14 11.79
C CYS A 114 -0.02 18.96 13.30
N GLY A 115 0.89 18.16 13.83
CA GLY A 115 1.11 17.99 15.25
C GLY A 115 2.57 17.67 15.60
N SER A 116 2.77 17.10 16.78
CA SER A 116 3.99 16.41 17.19
C SER A 116 3.62 15.03 17.72
N ALA A 117 4.60 14.19 18.07
CA ALA A 117 4.33 12.89 18.67
C ALA A 117 3.47 12.97 19.94
N ASP A 118 3.44 14.13 20.61
CA ASP A 118 2.60 14.40 21.79
C ASP A 118 1.14 14.75 21.44
N SER A 119 0.83 15.00 20.15
CA SER A 119 -0.53 15.13 19.62
C SER A 119 -1.01 13.74 19.21
N VAL A 120 -1.81 13.10 20.06
CA VAL A 120 -2.19 11.68 19.91
C VAL A 120 -3.63 11.55 19.47
N LEU A 121 -3.88 11.04 18.27
CA LEU A 121 -5.18 10.55 17.85
C LEU A 121 -5.36 9.12 18.39
N ASP A 122 -6.38 8.92 19.23
CA ASP A 122 -6.58 7.68 19.99
C ASP A 122 -7.96 7.11 19.69
N GLY A 123 -8.02 6.04 18.90
CA GLY A 123 -9.28 5.40 18.47
C GLY A 123 -10.08 4.78 19.61
N GLY A 124 -9.43 4.44 20.73
CA GLY A 124 -10.04 3.86 21.93
C GLY A 124 -10.49 2.39 21.83
N ASP A 125 -10.56 1.81 20.63
CA ASP A 125 -10.97 0.43 20.40
C ASP A 125 -10.16 -0.20 19.26
N ILE A 126 -9.30 -1.17 19.59
CA ILE A 126 -8.52 -1.91 18.59
C ILE A 126 -9.36 -2.89 17.77
N THR A 127 -10.61 -3.14 18.13
CA THR A 127 -11.47 -4.12 17.46
C THR A 127 -12.38 -3.52 16.41
N ASP A 128 -12.51 -2.19 16.33
CA ASP A 128 -13.31 -1.50 15.30
C ASP A 128 -12.72 -0.14 14.87
N GLY A 129 -13.19 0.36 13.72
CA GLY A 129 -12.95 1.73 13.27
C GLY A 129 -11.55 2.05 12.72
N TYR A 130 -11.47 3.21 12.09
CA TYR A 130 -10.23 3.81 11.59
C TYR A 130 -9.91 5.01 12.47
N VAL A 131 -8.68 5.12 12.99
CA VAL A 131 -8.33 6.27 13.84
C VAL A 131 -8.38 7.55 13.01
N LEU A 132 -7.80 7.54 11.81
CA LEU A 132 -7.88 8.62 10.84
C LEU A 132 -8.23 8.07 9.45
N HIS A 133 -9.25 8.62 8.83
CA HIS A 133 -9.71 8.26 7.49
C HIS A 133 -9.65 9.48 6.56
N LEU A 134 -8.90 9.36 5.46
CA LEU A 134 -8.95 10.26 4.32
C LEU A 134 -9.83 9.59 3.25
N ASP A 135 -11.02 10.13 3.00
CA ASP A 135 -12.01 9.56 2.10
C ASP A 135 -12.30 10.51 0.93
N GLY A 136 -11.65 10.29 -0.22
CA GLY A 136 -11.69 11.24 -1.33
C GLY A 136 -10.93 12.54 -1.05
N ALA A 137 -10.04 12.54 -0.05
CA ALA A 137 -9.37 13.73 0.47
C ALA A 137 -8.01 13.97 -0.22
N ASP A 138 -8.05 14.39 -1.48
CA ASP A 138 -6.84 14.66 -2.27
C ASP A 138 -5.99 15.81 -1.70
N TYR A 139 -4.67 15.77 -1.93
CA TYR A 139 -3.72 16.82 -1.56
C TYR A 139 -3.73 17.20 -0.06
N TRP A 140 -3.81 16.19 0.80
CA TRP A 140 -3.64 16.34 2.25
C TRP A 140 -2.20 16.06 2.71
N ASN A 141 -1.68 16.89 3.59
CA ASN A 141 -0.40 16.68 4.27
C ASN A 141 -0.63 16.40 5.75
N LEU A 142 -0.38 15.16 6.16
CA LEU A 142 -0.41 14.70 7.54
C LEU A 142 1.01 14.72 8.09
N SER A 143 1.23 15.42 9.21
CA SER A 143 2.60 15.68 9.69
C SER A 143 2.78 15.55 11.20
N GLY A 144 3.71 14.68 11.58
CA GLY A 144 4.35 14.68 12.90
C GLY A 144 3.58 14.06 14.07
N PHE A 145 2.30 13.72 13.93
CA PHE A 145 1.45 13.28 15.04
C PHE A 145 1.40 11.77 15.27
N THR A 146 0.88 11.36 16.41
CA THR A 146 0.72 9.94 16.79
C THR A 146 -0.69 9.44 16.50
N VAL A 147 -0.81 8.20 16.04
CA VAL A 147 -2.07 7.49 15.75
C VAL A 147 -2.03 6.13 16.45
N ARG A 148 -3.05 5.82 17.27
CA ARG A 148 -3.08 4.54 18.00
C ARG A 148 -4.47 4.04 18.37
N ASN A 149 -4.54 2.79 18.82
CA ASN A 149 -5.70 2.16 19.44
C ASN A 149 -6.98 2.17 18.56
N GLY A 150 -6.85 2.00 17.24
CA GLY A 150 -7.97 1.69 16.35
C GLY A 150 -7.84 0.28 15.78
N GLN A 151 -8.89 -0.25 15.15
CA GLN A 151 -8.73 -1.46 14.33
C GLN A 151 -7.75 -1.20 13.19
N LYS A 152 -7.81 -0.02 12.58
CA LYS A 152 -6.84 0.44 11.58
C LYS A 152 -6.33 1.82 11.94
N GLY A 153 -5.06 2.08 11.64
CA GLY A 153 -4.44 3.36 11.96
C GLY A 153 -4.92 4.47 11.01
N VAL A 154 -4.19 4.68 9.93
CA VAL A 154 -4.49 5.71 8.90
C VAL A 154 -4.97 5.03 7.63
N MET A 155 -6.20 5.32 7.23
CA MET A 155 -6.82 4.79 6.01
C MET A 155 -6.96 5.89 4.96
N LEU A 156 -6.52 5.59 3.74
CA LEU A 156 -6.77 6.39 2.55
C LEU A 156 -7.68 5.59 1.63
N ASP A 157 -8.88 6.09 1.35
CA ASP A 157 -9.77 5.60 0.31
C ASP A 157 -9.92 6.68 -0.76
N ALA A 158 -9.79 6.30 -2.04
CA ALA A 158 -9.95 7.19 -3.19
C ALA A 158 -9.19 8.53 -3.07
N THR A 159 -8.00 8.50 -2.46
CA THR A 159 -7.23 9.70 -2.13
C THR A 159 -5.97 9.78 -3.00
N ALA A 160 -5.75 10.93 -3.61
CA ALA A 160 -4.60 11.22 -4.46
C ALA A 160 -3.68 12.30 -3.89
N HIS A 161 -2.38 12.15 -4.12
CA HIS A 161 -1.37 13.17 -3.81
C HIS A 161 -1.32 13.61 -2.34
N ALA A 162 -1.72 12.74 -1.41
CA ALA A 162 -1.54 12.96 0.01
C ALA A 162 -0.10 12.62 0.45
N SER A 163 0.39 13.29 1.50
CA SER A 163 1.65 13.00 2.16
C SER A 163 1.42 12.68 3.63
N LEU A 164 1.93 11.53 4.07
CA LEU A 164 1.95 11.08 5.46
C LEU A 164 3.40 11.06 5.90
N THR A 165 3.78 12.07 6.69
CA THR A 165 5.19 12.34 6.98
C THR A 165 5.47 12.46 8.48
N GLY A 166 6.43 11.68 8.98
CA GLY A 166 6.87 11.78 10.38
C GLY A 166 5.81 11.35 11.39
N LEU A 167 4.85 10.52 11.01
CA LEU A 167 3.84 9.99 11.91
C LEU A 167 4.41 8.87 12.79
N THR A 168 3.83 8.71 13.97
CA THR A 168 4.01 7.51 14.79
C THR A 168 2.69 6.73 14.79
N VAL A 169 2.65 5.56 14.16
CA VAL A 169 1.47 4.69 14.10
C VAL A 169 1.75 3.44 14.93
N THR A 170 1.01 3.25 16.03
CA THR A 170 1.30 2.18 16.99
C THR A 170 0.04 1.60 17.62
N ASP A 171 0.14 0.39 18.15
CA ASP A 171 -0.92 -0.27 18.92
C ASP A 171 -2.23 -0.41 18.14
N ILE A 172 -2.13 -0.99 16.94
CA ILE A 172 -3.23 -1.13 16.00
C ILE A 172 -3.75 -2.56 15.98
N GLY A 173 -5.07 -2.73 15.89
CA GLY A 173 -5.71 -4.04 15.90
C GLY A 173 -5.40 -4.90 14.67
N ASN A 174 -5.43 -4.29 13.50
CA ASN A 174 -5.06 -4.88 12.21
C ASN A 174 -3.94 -4.02 11.61
N GLU A 175 -4.13 -3.45 10.42
CA GLU A 175 -3.08 -2.80 9.64
C GLU A 175 -2.85 -1.33 10.03
N GLY A 176 -1.59 -0.89 9.97
CA GLY A 176 -1.15 0.43 10.40
C GLY A 176 -1.60 1.55 9.45
N ILE A 177 -1.03 1.59 8.25
CA ILE A 177 -1.36 2.57 7.19
C ILE A 177 -1.84 1.82 5.95
N HIS A 178 -2.95 2.22 5.35
CA HIS A 178 -3.52 1.52 4.20
C HIS A 178 -3.93 2.50 3.09
N LEU A 179 -3.38 2.30 1.89
CA LEU A 179 -3.74 3.04 0.67
C LEU A 179 -4.65 2.16 -0.17
N ARG A 180 -5.93 2.54 -0.30
CA ARG A 180 -6.97 1.66 -0.85
C ARG A 180 -7.88 2.40 -1.81
N ASN A 181 -8.67 1.65 -2.57
CA ASN A 181 -9.76 2.17 -3.39
C ASN A 181 -9.28 3.21 -4.41
N ASN A 182 -8.25 2.84 -5.18
CA ASN A 182 -7.60 3.70 -6.17
C ASN A 182 -6.95 4.96 -5.55
N SER A 183 -6.31 4.79 -4.39
CA SER A 183 -5.52 5.86 -3.78
C SER A 183 -4.16 5.96 -4.46
N VAL A 184 -3.92 7.03 -5.23
CA VAL A 184 -2.82 7.12 -6.20
C VAL A 184 -1.82 8.23 -5.87
N SER A 185 -0.55 8.01 -6.22
CA SER A 185 0.49 9.05 -6.14
C SER A 185 0.65 9.68 -4.74
N ASN A 186 0.38 8.90 -3.68
CA ASN A 186 0.56 9.32 -2.30
C ASN A 186 1.99 9.02 -1.83
N THR A 187 2.42 9.74 -0.80
CA THR A 187 3.73 9.56 -0.17
C THR A 187 3.56 9.17 1.30
N VAL A 188 4.10 8.02 1.68
CA VAL A 188 4.21 7.57 3.08
C VAL A 188 5.68 7.59 3.44
N SER A 189 6.14 8.66 4.10
CA SER A 189 7.56 8.93 4.28
C SER A 189 7.99 9.20 5.72
N GLY A 190 9.11 8.61 6.16
CA GLY A 190 9.73 8.97 7.44
C GLY A 190 8.88 8.64 8.67
N ASN A 191 7.93 7.70 8.56
CA ASN A 191 7.04 7.32 9.64
C ASN A 191 7.68 6.21 10.50
N THR A 192 7.25 6.11 11.75
CA THR A 192 7.49 4.94 12.60
C THR A 192 6.19 4.15 12.72
N VAL A 193 6.17 2.90 12.27
CA VAL A 193 4.99 2.02 12.34
C VAL A 193 5.36 0.79 13.18
N SER A 194 4.58 0.50 14.22
CA SER A 194 4.85 -0.67 15.07
C SER A 194 3.61 -1.26 15.74
N HIS A 195 3.73 -2.47 16.30
CA HIS A 195 2.69 -3.10 17.12
C HIS A 195 1.32 -3.20 16.42
N THR A 196 1.32 -3.70 15.18
CA THR A 196 0.13 -3.94 14.36
C THR A 196 -0.35 -5.39 14.51
N GLY A 197 -1.61 -5.68 14.15
CA GLY A 197 -2.16 -7.04 14.18
C GLY A 197 -2.54 -7.57 15.56
N LYS A 198 -2.76 -6.69 16.54
CA LYS A 198 -3.12 -7.06 17.93
C LYS A 198 -4.46 -7.80 18.06
N VAL A 199 -5.33 -7.71 17.06
CA VAL A 199 -6.64 -8.39 17.01
C VAL A 199 -6.64 -9.53 16.01
N LYS A 200 -6.15 -9.32 14.79
CA LYS A 200 -6.01 -10.37 13.77
C LYS A 200 -4.58 -10.37 13.24
N PRO A 201 -3.72 -11.31 13.70
CA PRO A 201 -2.31 -11.32 13.30
C PRO A 201 -2.08 -11.34 11.78
N LYS A 202 -2.95 -12.02 11.03
CA LYS A 202 -2.90 -12.11 9.56
C LYS A 202 -3.25 -10.81 8.81
N PHE A 203 -3.80 -9.82 9.51
CA PHE A 203 -4.09 -8.49 8.97
C PHE A 203 -3.25 -7.44 9.69
N GLY A 204 -2.08 -7.84 10.17
CA GLY A 204 -1.21 -7.00 10.99
C GLY A 204 -0.12 -6.31 10.20
N GLU A 205 -0.39 -5.91 8.96
CA GLU A 205 0.60 -5.29 8.10
C GLU A 205 0.97 -3.90 8.63
N GLY A 206 2.24 -3.50 8.49
CA GLY A 206 2.66 -2.14 8.81
C GLY A 206 2.05 -1.13 7.84
N ILE A 207 2.37 -1.29 6.56
CA ILE A 207 1.84 -0.49 5.45
C ILE A 207 1.22 -1.43 4.41
N TYR A 208 0.00 -1.14 3.97
CA TYR A 208 -0.76 -1.93 3.02
C TYR A 208 -1.11 -1.06 1.79
N VAL A 209 -0.76 -1.50 0.58
CA VAL A 209 -1.03 -0.75 -0.66
C VAL A 209 -1.93 -1.57 -1.60
N GLY A 210 -3.06 -0.99 -1.99
CA GLY A 210 -4.11 -1.63 -2.78
C GLY A 210 -5.04 -2.47 -1.92
N THR A 211 -5.70 -3.46 -2.52
CA THR A 211 -6.52 -4.42 -1.79
C THR A 211 -6.48 -5.78 -2.49
N ALA A 212 -6.53 -6.85 -1.71
CA ALA A 212 -6.55 -8.21 -2.26
C ALA A 212 -7.76 -8.40 -3.20
N GLU A 213 -7.60 -9.22 -4.24
CA GLU A 213 -8.61 -9.43 -5.30
C GLU A 213 -9.98 -9.83 -4.76
N SER A 214 -9.97 -10.64 -3.70
CA SER A 214 -11.18 -11.08 -3.00
C SER A 214 -12.05 -9.93 -2.46
N ASN A 215 -11.50 -8.72 -2.36
CA ASN A 215 -12.21 -7.51 -1.94
C ASN A 215 -12.62 -6.57 -3.09
N TRP A 216 -12.15 -6.79 -4.34
CA TRP A 216 -12.39 -5.87 -5.45
C TRP A 216 -13.86 -5.63 -5.74
N CYS A 217 -14.71 -6.66 -5.66
CA CYS A 217 -16.16 -6.49 -5.86
C CYS A 217 -16.81 -5.57 -4.81
N ARG A 218 -16.28 -5.56 -3.59
CA ARG A 218 -16.80 -4.71 -2.51
C ARG A 218 -16.25 -3.29 -2.57
N ILE A 219 -15.01 -3.12 -3.02
CA ILE A 219 -14.27 -1.85 -2.89
C ILE A 219 -14.24 -1.09 -4.21
N THR A 220 -13.97 -1.76 -5.32
CA THR A 220 -13.65 -1.16 -6.62
C THR A 220 -14.57 -1.66 -7.75
N ASN A 221 -15.79 -2.08 -7.40
CA ASN A 221 -16.79 -2.59 -8.35
C ASN A 221 -16.25 -3.73 -9.24
N CYS A 222 -15.53 -4.66 -8.63
CA CYS A 222 -14.89 -5.83 -9.25
C CYS A 222 -13.74 -5.51 -10.21
N ASN A 223 -13.23 -4.27 -10.21
CA ASN A 223 -12.02 -3.91 -10.93
C ASN A 223 -10.80 -4.02 -10.02
N PRO A 224 -9.58 -4.20 -10.56
CA PRO A 224 -8.37 -4.08 -9.77
C PRO A 224 -8.30 -2.76 -8.99
N ASP A 225 -7.79 -2.80 -7.77
CA ASP A 225 -7.50 -1.59 -6.99
C ASP A 225 -6.24 -0.91 -7.53
N ARG A 226 -6.44 0.16 -8.30
CA ARG A 226 -5.38 0.92 -8.98
C ARG A 226 -4.74 1.93 -8.04
N SER A 227 -4.36 1.50 -6.84
CA SER A 227 -3.58 2.32 -5.89
C SER A 227 -2.11 2.41 -6.36
N ASP A 228 -1.94 3.03 -7.53
CA ASP A 228 -0.72 3.09 -8.34
C ASP A 228 0.17 4.27 -7.95
N ASN A 229 1.45 4.17 -8.32
CA ASN A 229 2.46 5.23 -8.21
C ASN A 229 2.64 5.79 -6.79
N ASN A 230 2.30 5.00 -5.76
CA ASN A 230 2.53 5.38 -4.37
C ASN A 230 4.01 5.24 -4.01
N THR A 231 4.49 6.12 -3.14
CA THR A 231 5.86 6.12 -2.61
C THR A 231 5.84 5.75 -1.14
N VAL A 232 6.56 4.70 -0.77
CA VAL A 232 6.78 4.28 0.62
C VAL A 232 8.26 4.42 0.91
N ALA A 233 8.64 5.48 1.63
CA ALA A 233 10.04 5.88 1.74
C ALA A 233 10.51 6.13 3.18
N ASN A 234 11.73 5.70 3.52
CA ASN A 234 12.40 6.07 4.77
C ASN A 234 11.60 5.77 6.06
N ASN A 235 10.67 4.81 6.02
CA ASN A 235 9.90 4.43 7.21
C ASN A 235 10.70 3.44 8.06
N THR A 236 10.47 3.47 9.37
CA THR A 236 10.95 2.43 10.30
C THR A 236 9.76 1.58 10.72
N ILE A 237 9.81 0.28 10.43
CA ILE A 237 8.70 -0.64 10.66
C ILE A 237 9.21 -1.84 11.46
N SER A 238 8.57 -2.11 12.60
CA SER A 238 8.90 -3.22 13.49
C SER A 238 7.65 -3.75 14.16
N ASP A 239 7.75 -4.85 14.89
CA ASP A 239 6.67 -5.35 15.75
C ASP A 239 5.33 -5.56 15.01
N THR A 240 5.40 -5.89 13.71
CA THR A 240 4.26 -6.27 12.89
C THR A 240 4.05 -7.78 12.98
N THR A 241 2.80 -8.24 13.03
CA THR A 241 2.54 -9.69 13.04
C THR A 241 2.45 -10.30 11.64
N ALA A 242 2.13 -9.48 10.64
CA ALA A 242 2.21 -9.80 9.20
C ALA A 242 3.37 -9.01 8.56
N GLU A 243 3.38 -8.89 7.24
CA GLU A 243 4.41 -8.16 6.48
C GLU A 243 4.57 -6.72 6.98
N SER A 244 5.80 -6.22 7.00
CA SER A 244 6.06 -4.80 7.26
C SER A 244 5.44 -3.92 6.16
N VAL A 245 5.52 -4.35 4.90
CA VAL A 245 4.83 -3.72 3.77
C VAL A 245 4.22 -4.78 2.86
N ASP A 246 2.92 -4.71 2.61
CA ASP A 246 2.22 -5.58 1.67
C ASP A 246 1.68 -4.77 0.49
N ILE A 247 2.20 -5.06 -0.71
CA ILE A 247 1.81 -4.41 -1.96
C ILE A 247 0.95 -5.39 -2.74
N LYS A 248 -0.34 -5.09 -2.88
CA LYS A 248 -1.31 -6.01 -3.50
C LYS A 248 -1.28 -6.00 -5.03
N GLU A 249 -1.72 -7.12 -5.57
CA GLU A 249 -2.15 -7.24 -6.96
C GLU A 249 -3.19 -6.16 -7.28
N GLY A 250 -3.14 -5.62 -8.51
CA GLY A 250 -3.92 -4.44 -8.89
C GLY A 250 -3.10 -3.14 -8.91
N THR A 251 -2.01 -3.06 -8.13
CA THR A 251 -1.17 -1.86 -8.03
C THR A 251 0.00 -1.87 -9.02
N THR A 252 0.43 -0.71 -9.50
CA THR A 252 1.54 -0.57 -10.45
C THR A 252 2.40 0.66 -10.21
N GLY A 253 3.71 0.58 -10.54
CA GLY A 253 4.58 1.75 -10.74
C GLY A 253 4.97 2.50 -9.47
N GLY A 254 4.79 1.89 -8.29
CA GLY A 254 5.17 2.50 -7.02
C GLY A 254 6.65 2.35 -6.70
N SER A 255 7.07 3.00 -5.61
CA SER A 255 8.43 2.85 -5.07
C SER A 255 8.42 2.50 -3.59
N LEU A 256 9.32 1.60 -3.20
CA LEU A 256 9.62 1.22 -1.83
C LEU A 256 11.11 1.48 -1.60
N SER A 257 11.45 2.58 -0.93
CA SER A 257 12.83 3.05 -0.86
C SER A 257 13.33 3.47 0.52
N GLY A 258 14.56 3.07 0.88
CA GLY A 258 15.20 3.56 2.11
C GLY A 258 14.54 3.15 3.43
N ASN A 259 13.61 2.17 3.43
CA ASN A 259 12.90 1.75 4.62
C ASN A 259 13.75 0.81 5.49
N SER A 260 13.46 0.77 6.78
CA SER A 260 14.08 -0.13 7.77
C SER A 260 13.04 -1.10 8.33
N PHE A 261 13.31 -2.40 8.27
CA PHE A 261 12.40 -3.46 8.72
C PHE A 261 13.05 -4.33 9.81
N ASP A 262 12.30 -4.63 10.87
CA ASP A 262 12.62 -5.70 11.83
C ASP A 262 11.50 -6.72 11.86
N GLY A 263 11.76 -7.91 11.31
CA GLY A 263 10.76 -8.98 11.19
C GLY A 263 10.71 -9.93 12.38
N THR A 264 11.39 -9.63 13.50
CA THR A 264 11.44 -10.50 14.69
C THR A 264 10.05 -10.87 15.22
N ALA A 265 9.07 -9.97 15.10
CA ALA A 265 7.71 -10.17 15.61
C ALA A 265 6.73 -10.79 14.59
N ILE A 266 7.16 -10.99 13.34
CA ILE A 266 6.31 -11.53 12.29
C ILE A 266 6.00 -12.99 12.62
N THR A 267 4.70 -13.32 12.68
CA THR A 267 4.22 -14.65 13.08
C THR A 267 3.11 -15.19 12.19
N ALA A 268 2.52 -14.34 11.35
CA ALA A 268 1.38 -14.65 10.49
C ALA A 268 1.66 -14.41 8.99
N ALA A 269 2.87 -13.97 8.67
CA ALA A 269 3.48 -13.86 7.35
C ALA A 269 4.90 -14.48 7.41
N ASP A 270 5.60 -14.52 6.28
CA ASP A 270 6.92 -15.16 6.19
C ASP A 270 8.02 -14.27 5.56
N SER A 271 7.72 -12.98 5.30
CA SER A 271 8.68 -11.98 4.83
C SER A 271 8.42 -10.57 5.36
N TRP A 272 9.40 -9.65 5.22
CA TRP A 272 9.17 -8.23 5.55
C TRP A 272 8.26 -7.56 4.52
N VAL A 273 8.42 -7.94 3.25
CA VAL A 273 7.76 -7.29 2.12
C VAL A 273 7.29 -8.34 1.14
N ASP A 274 6.02 -8.30 0.75
CA ASP A 274 5.49 -9.09 -0.36
C ASP A 274 4.93 -8.18 -1.46
N VAL A 275 5.50 -8.30 -2.66
CA VAL A 275 5.15 -7.49 -3.83
C VAL A 275 4.32 -8.32 -4.80
N LYS A 276 3.01 -8.11 -4.74
CA LYS A 276 2.02 -8.69 -5.64
C LYS A 276 1.59 -7.73 -6.76
N GLY A 277 1.99 -6.46 -6.68
CA GLY A 277 1.83 -5.47 -7.74
C GLY A 277 2.86 -5.61 -8.88
N ASN A 278 2.78 -4.69 -9.84
CA ASN A 278 3.67 -4.65 -11.01
C ASN A 278 4.58 -3.44 -11.05
N ASP A 279 5.73 -3.58 -11.70
CA ASP A 279 6.64 -2.49 -12.04
C ASP A 279 7.05 -1.62 -10.82
N TRP A 280 7.11 -2.22 -9.64
CA TRP A 280 7.57 -1.55 -8.42
C TRP A 280 9.10 -1.48 -8.39
N THR A 281 9.62 -0.34 -7.93
CA THR A 281 11.04 -0.16 -7.64
C THR A 281 11.29 -0.35 -6.14
N VAL A 282 12.07 -1.37 -5.78
CA VAL A 282 12.42 -1.73 -4.40
C VAL A 282 13.92 -1.48 -4.20
N THR A 283 14.28 -0.35 -3.61
CA THR A 283 15.67 0.13 -3.58
C THR A 283 16.13 0.60 -2.21
N ASP A 284 17.40 0.39 -1.87
CA ASP A 284 18.05 0.96 -0.68
C ASP A 284 17.37 0.63 0.67
N ASN A 285 16.53 -0.41 0.73
CA ASN A 285 15.88 -0.82 1.98
C ASN A 285 16.83 -1.68 2.82
N THR A 286 16.68 -1.63 4.13
CA THR A 286 17.42 -2.46 5.08
C THR A 286 16.46 -3.31 5.89
N GLY A 287 16.69 -4.62 5.97
CA GLY A 287 15.89 -5.53 6.79
C GLY A 287 16.75 -6.39 7.69
N VAL A 288 16.26 -6.67 8.90
CA VAL A 288 16.87 -7.59 9.87
C VAL A 288 15.85 -8.60 10.36
N ASN A 289 16.26 -9.86 10.50
CA ASN A 289 15.47 -11.00 11.01
C ASN A 289 14.14 -11.23 10.26
N SER A 290 14.00 -12.34 9.54
CA SER A 290 12.75 -12.72 8.88
C SER A 290 12.38 -14.17 9.18
N PRO A 291 11.08 -14.52 9.27
CA PRO A 291 10.66 -15.91 9.45
C PRO A 291 11.09 -16.85 8.31
N GLU A 292 11.10 -16.38 7.06
CA GLU A 292 11.58 -17.14 5.90
C GLU A 292 12.45 -16.30 4.96
N ASP A 293 11.84 -15.39 4.20
CA ASP A 293 12.49 -14.61 3.14
C ASP A 293 12.58 -13.13 3.52
N GLY A 294 13.53 -12.37 2.97
CA GLY A 294 13.57 -10.92 3.17
C GLY A 294 12.43 -10.21 2.42
N PHE A 295 12.48 -10.28 1.09
CA PHE A 295 11.49 -9.76 0.16
C PHE A 295 10.89 -10.91 -0.66
N GLN A 296 9.60 -10.81 -0.98
CA GLN A 296 8.90 -11.75 -1.84
C GLN A 296 8.19 -11.04 -3.00
N THR A 297 7.97 -11.79 -4.08
CA THR A 297 6.95 -11.46 -5.08
C THR A 297 5.99 -12.63 -5.23
N HIS A 298 4.69 -12.33 -5.33
CA HIS A 298 3.66 -13.33 -5.58
C HIS A 298 2.74 -12.95 -6.75
N GLU A 299 2.50 -13.89 -7.66
CA GLU A 299 1.43 -13.80 -8.65
C GLU A 299 0.15 -14.41 -8.06
N ILE A 300 -0.74 -13.58 -7.55
CA ILE A 300 -2.06 -14.02 -7.07
C ILE A 300 -3.03 -14.24 -8.24
N LEU A 301 -2.91 -13.41 -9.27
CA LEU A 301 -3.69 -13.46 -10.51
C LEU A 301 -2.75 -13.29 -11.70
N ASP A 302 -3.02 -14.02 -12.78
CA ASP A 302 -2.24 -13.97 -14.02
C ASP A 302 -1.97 -12.53 -14.46
N GLY A 303 -0.68 -12.21 -14.64
CA GLY A 303 -0.21 -10.90 -15.09
C GLY A 303 0.11 -9.91 -13.98
N TRP A 304 0.01 -10.30 -12.71
CA TRP A 304 0.43 -9.51 -11.54
C TRP A 304 1.72 -10.06 -10.89
N GLY A 305 2.30 -9.33 -9.94
CA GLY A 305 3.55 -9.72 -9.28
C GLY A 305 4.77 -9.71 -10.20
N ASN A 306 4.77 -8.87 -11.24
CA ASN A 306 5.71 -8.93 -12.37
C ASN A 306 6.41 -7.58 -12.65
N GLY A 307 7.58 -7.61 -13.30
CA GLY A 307 8.31 -6.40 -13.71
C GLY A 307 8.92 -5.60 -12.57
N ASN A 308 8.88 -6.12 -11.34
CA ASN A 308 9.42 -5.43 -10.17
C ASN A 308 10.96 -5.50 -10.18
N SER A 309 11.62 -4.44 -9.74
CA SER A 309 13.08 -4.35 -9.66
C SER A 309 13.56 -4.22 -8.22
N PHE A 310 14.57 -5.02 -7.85
CA PHE A 310 15.19 -5.01 -6.55
C PHE A 310 16.67 -4.66 -6.69
N SER A 311 17.10 -3.52 -6.15
CA SER A 311 18.50 -3.07 -6.21
C SER A 311 18.96 -2.47 -4.89
N THR A 312 20.26 -2.56 -4.60
CA THR A 312 20.91 -1.89 -3.46
C THR A 312 20.28 -2.11 -2.08
N ASN A 313 19.43 -3.13 -1.91
CA ASN A 313 18.86 -3.48 -0.63
C ASN A 313 19.90 -4.23 0.22
N THR A 314 19.84 -4.04 1.54
CA THR A 314 20.65 -4.76 2.52
C THR A 314 19.76 -5.68 3.35
N ALA A 315 19.81 -6.98 3.07
CA ALA A 315 18.96 -8.00 3.67
C ALA A 315 19.77 -8.87 4.65
N HIS A 316 19.68 -8.58 5.95
CA HIS A 316 20.19 -9.41 7.03
C HIS A 316 19.10 -10.39 7.51
N VAL A 317 18.76 -11.36 6.67
CA VAL A 317 17.55 -12.19 6.81
C VAL A 317 17.56 -13.02 8.09
N ASN A 318 18.71 -13.63 8.45
CA ASN A 318 18.82 -14.56 9.59
C ASN A 318 17.72 -15.64 9.61
N GLY A 319 17.33 -16.12 8.42
CA GLY A 319 16.17 -16.98 8.20
C GLY A 319 16.44 -18.11 7.20
N PRO A 320 15.54 -19.10 7.11
CA PRO A 320 15.72 -20.31 6.30
C PRO A 320 15.56 -20.08 4.78
N GLY A 321 15.09 -18.92 4.34
CA GLY A 321 14.77 -18.61 2.94
C GLY A 321 15.88 -17.86 2.21
N PHE A 322 15.46 -17.03 1.25
CA PHE A 322 16.27 -16.15 0.43
C PHE A 322 16.22 -14.70 0.93
N ALA A 323 17.17 -13.88 0.51
CA ALA A 323 17.00 -12.43 0.64
C ALA A 323 15.84 -11.91 -0.25
N ILE A 324 15.73 -12.40 -1.49
CA ILE A 324 14.67 -12.01 -2.42
C ILE A 324 14.12 -13.27 -3.11
N LYS A 325 12.86 -13.61 -2.86
CA LYS A 325 12.18 -14.79 -3.41
C LYS A 325 11.09 -14.40 -4.40
N THR A 326 11.13 -14.96 -5.61
CA THR A 326 10.08 -14.76 -6.62
C THR A 326 9.22 -16.01 -6.80
N THR A 327 7.90 -15.86 -6.74
CA THR A 327 6.92 -16.97 -6.85
C THR A 327 5.68 -16.60 -7.69
N PRO A 328 5.50 -17.16 -8.90
CA PRO A 328 6.47 -17.93 -9.66
C PRO A 328 7.64 -17.03 -10.10
N VAL A 329 8.60 -17.63 -10.82
CA VAL A 329 9.65 -16.85 -11.47
C VAL A 329 9.04 -16.16 -12.70
N LEU A 330 8.80 -14.85 -12.59
CA LEU A 330 8.36 -13.97 -13.68
C LEU A 330 9.49 -13.02 -14.11
N ALA A 331 9.17 -11.93 -14.80
CA ALA A 331 10.13 -10.92 -15.26
C ALA A 331 10.54 -9.91 -14.17
N ASN A 332 10.57 -10.34 -12.90
CA ASN A 332 11.14 -9.55 -11.82
C ASN A 332 12.67 -9.56 -11.94
N VAL A 333 13.29 -8.41 -11.66
CA VAL A 333 14.72 -8.20 -11.80
C VAL A 333 15.36 -8.08 -10.43
N VAL A 334 16.27 -9.01 -10.11
CA VAL A 334 17.10 -8.93 -8.91
C VAL A 334 18.49 -8.47 -9.33
N HIS A 335 18.95 -7.32 -8.86
CA HIS A 335 20.29 -6.82 -9.18
C HIS A 335 21.38 -7.44 -8.30
N CYS A 336 22.60 -7.62 -8.81
CA CYS A 336 23.71 -8.19 -8.04
C CYS A 336 24.29 -7.24 -6.99
N ASN A 337 23.86 -5.97 -6.99
CA ASN A 337 24.25 -4.96 -6.01
C ASN A 337 23.40 -4.97 -4.72
N ASN A 338 22.47 -5.92 -4.57
CA ASN A 338 21.85 -6.21 -3.29
C ASN A 338 22.86 -6.95 -2.39
N VAL A 339 22.88 -6.60 -1.11
CA VAL A 339 23.74 -7.24 -0.10
C VAL A 339 22.87 -8.17 0.73
N GLU A 340 23.21 -9.45 0.76
CA GLU A 340 22.56 -10.44 1.62
C GLU A 340 23.50 -10.95 2.69
N SER A 341 22.94 -11.28 3.85
CA SER A 341 23.58 -12.16 4.82
C SER A 341 22.55 -12.90 5.65
N GLY A 342 22.89 -14.11 6.08
CA GLY A 342 22.04 -14.91 6.97
C GLY A 342 20.79 -15.49 6.28
N ALA A 343 20.63 -15.35 4.97
CA ALA A 343 19.62 -16.09 4.21
C ALA A 343 20.15 -17.50 3.90
N ALA A 344 19.53 -18.56 4.43
CA ALA A 344 20.06 -19.92 4.27
C ALA A 344 20.10 -20.42 2.81
N ARG A 345 19.31 -19.79 1.92
CA ARG A 345 19.26 -20.11 0.48
C ARG A 345 19.98 -19.07 -0.39
N GLY A 346 20.61 -18.06 0.22
CA GLY A 346 21.36 -17.00 -0.45
C GLY A 346 20.50 -15.87 -0.99
N LEU A 347 21.06 -15.11 -1.94
CA LEU A 347 20.45 -13.88 -2.46
C LEU A 347 19.04 -14.10 -3.07
N SER A 348 18.90 -15.00 -4.03
CA SER A 348 17.62 -15.19 -4.74
C SER A 348 17.49 -16.56 -5.40
N ASN A 349 16.25 -16.96 -5.72
CA ASN A 349 15.94 -18.14 -6.51
C ASN A 349 16.07 -17.92 -8.03
N VAL A 350 16.44 -16.72 -8.46
CA VAL A 350 16.79 -16.38 -9.84
C VAL A 350 18.21 -15.82 -9.90
N GLY A 351 18.83 -15.85 -11.08
CA GLY A 351 20.13 -15.21 -11.27
C GLY A 351 20.01 -13.69 -11.14
N CYS A 352 20.94 -13.07 -10.41
CA CYS A 352 21.00 -11.62 -10.36
C CYS A 352 21.57 -11.03 -11.65
N VAL A 353 21.29 -9.74 -11.91
CA VAL A 353 21.78 -9.00 -13.08
C VAL A 353 22.61 -7.77 -12.67
N GLY A 354 23.57 -7.40 -13.53
CA GLY A 354 24.46 -6.25 -13.31
C GLY A 354 25.54 -6.53 -12.28
#